data_AF-A0A4V3EBF1-F1
#
_entry.id   AF-A0A4V3EBF1-F1
#
_cell.length_a   1.000
_cell.length_b   1.000
_cell.length_c   1.000
_cell.angle_alpha   90.00
_cell.angle_beta   90.00
_cell.angle_gamma   90.00
#
_symmetry.space_group_name_H-M   'P 1'
#
loop_
_entity.id
_entity.type
_entity.pdbx_description
1 polymer ?
#
loop_
_entity_poly.entity_id
_entity_poly.type
_entity_poly.pdbx_seq_one_letter_code
_entity_poly.pdbx_strand_id
1 'polypeptide(L)' 'MADETDAVLLEAVRTHRSRLRGAFLLGELAERRAVHDNVKRVVGSLVLAAVVCAGCVGTSLVLHALATQQTGAGR' A
#
# COMPACT_ATOMS: atom_id res chain seq x y z
N MET A 1 8.70 -32.76 -31.07
CA MET A 1 9.66 -33.04 -29.98
C MET A 1 10.45 -31.80 -29.55
N ALA A 2 10.79 -30.86 -30.45
CA ALA A 2 11.43 -29.59 -30.07
C ALA A 2 10.53 -28.66 -29.22
N ASP A 3 9.23 -28.60 -29.54
CA ASP A 3 8.23 -27.77 -28.84
C ASP A 3 8.06 -28.11 -27.34
N GLU A 4 8.10 -29.41 -27.00
CA GLU A 4 7.99 -29.88 -25.61
C GLU A 4 9.21 -29.46 -24.76
N THR A 5 10.40 -29.44 -25.36
CA THR A 5 11.63 -28.99 -24.70
C THR A 5 11.56 -27.50 -24.36
N ASP A 6 11.04 -26.69 -25.27
CA ASP A 6 10.87 -25.25 -25.05
C ASP A 6 9.81 -24.97 -23.99
N ALA A 7 8.72 -25.74 -23.96
CA ALA A 7 7.68 -25.64 -22.93
C ALA A 7 8.25 -25.92 -21.52
N VAL A 8 9.10 -26.93 -21.37
CA VAL A 8 9.76 -27.25 -20.10
C VAL A 8 10.69 -26.13 -19.62
N LEU A 9 11.46 -25.52 -20.52
CA LEU A 9 12.34 -24.40 -20.18
C LEU A 9 11.54 -23.16 -19.76
N LEU A 10 10.43 -22.86 -20.45
CA LEU A 10 9.57 -21.75 -20.09
C LEU A 10 8.95 -21.93 -18.69
N GLU A 11 8.52 -23.14 -18.36
CA GLU A 11 7.95 -23.43 -17.04
C GLU A 11 9.02 -23.37 -15.94
N ALA A 12 10.24 -23.85 -16.22
CA ALA A 12 11.38 -23.71 -15.31
C ALA A 12 11.74 -22.22 -15.06
N VAL A 13 11.77 -21.39 -16.10
CA VAL A 13 12.06 -19.94 -15.95
C VAL A 13 10.94 -19.23 -15.20
N ARG A 14 9.67 -19.57 -15.47
CA ARG A 14 8.50 -19.01 -14.76
C ARG A 14 8.57 -19.30 -13.27
N THR A 15 8.87 -20.54 -12.88
CA THR A 15 9.01 -20.93 -11.47
C THR A 15 10.23 -20.27 -10.82
N HIS A 16 11.36 -20.16 -11.52
CA HIS A 16 12.54 -19.48 -10.99
C HIS A 16 12.28 -17.98 -10.75
N ARG A 17 11.61 -17.33 -11.71
CA ARG A 17 11.23 -15.91 -11.62
C ARG A 17 10.19 -15.66 -10.54
N SER A 18 9.21 -16.54 -10.35
CA SER A 18 8.22 -16.39 -9.27
C SER A 18 8.87 -16.53 -7.89
N ARG A 19 9.81 -17.46 -7.73
CA ARG A 19 10.60 -17.64 -6.48
C ARG A 19 11.52 -16.46 -6.20
N LEU A 20 12.23 -15.95 -7.21
CA LEU A 20 13.09 -14.76 -7.08
C LEU A 20 12.28 -13.50 -6.75
N ARG A 21 11.11 -13.32 -7.37
CA ARG A 21 10.21 -12.21 -7.04
C ARG A 21 9.65 -12.33 -5.62
N GLY A 22 9.31 -13.54 -5.19
CA GLY A 22 8.93 -13.81 -3.81
C GLY A 22 10.04 -13.46 -2.83
N ALA A 23 11.29 -13.84 -3.12
CA ALA A 23 12.44 -13.52 -2.28
C ALA A 23 12.80 -12.01 -2.31
N PHE A 24 12.63 -11.33 -3.45
CA PHE A 24 12.90 -9.90 -3.57
C PHE A 24 11.84 -9.05 -2.85
N LEU A 25 10.57 -9.44 -2.97
CA LEU A 25 9.46 -8.71 -2.34
C LEU A 25 9.31 -9.04 -0.84
N LEU A 26 9.69 -10.25 -0.41
CA LEU A 26 9.48 -10.73 0.96
C LEU A 26 10.77 -11.08 1.75
N GLY A 27 11.97 -10.98 1.18
CA GLY A 27 13.20 -11.40 1.86
C GLY A 27 13.32 -12.93 2.06
N GLU A 28 14.49 -13.38 2.51
CA GLU A 28 14.81 -14.81 2.70
C GLU A 28 13.81 -15.51 3.65
N LEU A 29 13.47 -16.76 3.36
CA LEU A 29 12.28 -17.50 3.83
C LEU A 29 12.02 -17.59 5.36
N ALA A 30 12.91 -17.10 6.22
CA ALA A 30 12.67 -16.91 7.65
C ALA A 30 11.69 -15.75 7.95
N GLU A 31 11.59 -14.77 7.05
CA GLU A 31 10.82 -13.53 7.21
C GLU A 31 9.33 -13.67 6.83
N ARG A 32 8.83 -14.88 6.49
CA ARG A 32 7.43 -15.03 6.01
C ARG A 32 6.37 -14.57 7.02
N ARG A 33 6.63 -14.70 8.33
CA ARG A 33 5.70 -14.24 9.38
C ARG A 33 5.78 -12.72 9.57
N ALA A 34 7.01 -12.20 9.62
CA ALA A 34 7.27 -10.77 9.76
C ALA A 34 6.80 -9.95 8.54
N VAL A 35 6.92 -10.46 7.31
CA VAL A 35 6.48 -9.74 6.11
C VAL A 35 4.96 -9.59 6.05
N HIS A 36 4.20 -10.62 6.41
CA HIS A 36 2.74 -10.48 6.47
C HIS A 36 2.32 -9.46 7.52
N ASP A 37 3.01 -9.40 8.65
CA ASP A 37 2.75 -8.39 9.69
C ASP A 37 3.19 -6.98 9.26
N ASN A 38 4.35 -6.85 8.61
CA ASN A 38 4.84 -5.58 8.09
C ASN A 38 3.94 -5.05 6.96
N VAL A 39 3.46 -5.90 6.05
CA VAL A 39 2.50 -5.51 5.00
C VAL A 39 1.19 -5.04 5.61
N LYS A 40 0.64 -5.78 6.58
CA LYS A 40 -0.55 -5.34 7.33
C LYS A 40 -0.32 -4.02 8.06
N ARG A 41 0.86 -3.84 8.66
CA ARG A 41 1.24 -2.60 9.35
C ARG A 41 1.39 -1.42 8.39
N VAL A 42 1.98 -1.63 7.22
CA VAL A 42 2.11 -0.60 6.16
C VAL A 42 0.72 -0.21 5.66
N VAL A 43 -0.13 -1.17 5.31
CA VAL A 43 -1.52 -0.90 4.88
C VAL A 43 -2.29 -0.17 5.98
N GLY A 44 -2.17 -0.60 7.23
CA GLY A 44 -2.79 0.08 8.37
C GLY A 44 -2.31 1.52 8.54
N SER A 45 -0.99 1.75 8.44
CA SER A 45 -0.41 3.09 8.54
C SER A 45 -0.84 4.02 7.39
N LEU A 46 -0.98 3.48 6.18
CA LEU A 46 -1.44 4.22 5.01
C LEU A 46 -2.90 4.66 5.16
N VAL A 47 -3.76 3.75 5.63
CA VAL A 47 -5.17 4.07 5.93
C VAL A 47 -5.25 5.14 7.03
N LEU A 48 -4.47 4.99 8.11
CA LEU A 48 -4.44 5.97 9.19
C LEU A 48 -3.98 7.34 8.69
N ALA A 49 -2.91 7.41 7.89
CA ALA A 49 -2.42 8.66 7.31
C ALA A 49 -3.48 9.32 6.41
N ALA A 50 -4.17 8.54 5.58
CA ALA A 50 -5.24 9.05 4.73
C ALA A 50 -6.40 9.65 5.55
N VAL A 51 -6.81 8.97 6.62
CA VAL A 51 -7.86 9.47 7.53
C VAL A 51 -7.43 10.75 8.24
N VAL A 52 -6.19 10.81 8.73
CA VAL A 52 -5.64 12.02 9.38
C VAL A 52 -5.61 13.18 8.39
N CYS A 53 -5.12 12.98 7.17
CA CYS A 53 -5.12 14.01 6.13
C CYS A 53 -6.54 14.49 5.81
N ALA A 54 -7.49 13.58 5.62
CA ALA A 54 -8.89 13.93 5.35
C ALA A 54 -9.51 14.72 6.52
N GLY A 55 -9.23 14.31 7.76
CA GLY A 55 -9.68 15.00 8.97
C GLY A 55 -9.13 16.43 9.06
N CYS A 56 -7.83 16.62 8.87
CA CYS A 56 -7.19 17.93 8.91
C CYS A 56 -7.74 18.89 7.83
N VAL A 57 -7.94 18.39 6.61
CA VAL A 57 -8.49 19.21 5.51
C VAL A 57 -9.95 19.58 5.80
N GLY A 58 -10.75 18.62 6.31
CA GLY A 58 -12.14 18.86 6.66
C GLY A 58 -12.31 19.88 7.79
N THR A 59 -11.51 19.77 8.87
CA THR A 59 -11.59 20.70 10.01
C THR A 59 -11.17 22.11 9.62
N SER A 60 -10.15 22.25 8.76
CA SER A 60 -9.72 23.55 8.24
C SER A 60 -10.86 24.27 7.49
N LEU A 61 -11.61 23.55 6.66
CA LEU A 61 -12.76 24.09 5.93
C LEU A 61 -13.89 24.54 6.87
N VAL A 62 -14.24 23.70 7.85
CA VAL A 62 -15.31 24.00 8.82
C VAL A 62 -14.94 25.24 9.64
N LEU A 63 -13.72 25.29 10.18
CA LEU A 63 -13.25 26.45 10.95
C LEU A 63 -13.23 27.72 10.11
N HIS A 64 -12.82 27.64 8.85
CA HIS A 64 -12.84 28.79 7.94
C HIS A 64 -14.28 29.27 7.69
N ALA A 65 -15.21 28.35 7.41
CA ALA A 65 -16.61 28.69 7.20
C ALA A 65 -17.24 29.35 8.43
N LEU A 66 -17.02 28.80 9.64
CA LEU A 66 -17.49 29.41 10.88
C LEU A 66 -16.87 30.80 11.10
N ALA A 67 -15.57 30.95 10.85
CA ALA A 67 -14.86 32.22 10.97
C ALA A 67 -15.40 33.31 10.03
N THR A 68 -15.80 32.95 8.81
CA THR A 68 -16.44 33.87 7.88
C THR A 68 -17.83 34.30 8.38
N GLN A 69 -18.62 33.38 8.96
CA GLN A 69 -19.97 33.69 9.44
C GLN A 69 -19.98 34.61 10.67
N GLN A 70 -19.08 34.39 11.63
CA GLN A 70 -18.95 35.27 12.80
C GLN A 70 -18.43 36.67 12.45
N THR A 71 -17.67 36.80 11.35
CA THR A 71 -17.24 38.12 10.84
C THR A 71 -18.39 38.83 10.10
N GLY A 72 -19.30 38.08 9.47
CA GLY A 72 -20.50 38.60 8.79
C GLY A 72 -21.67 38.92 9.71
N ALA A 73 -21.81 38.21 10.83
CA ALA A 73 -22.88 38.38 11.82
C ALA A 73 -22.69 39.60 12.76
N GLY A 74 -21.61 40.36 12.57
CA GLY A 74 -21.33 41.62 13.28
C GLY A 74 -21.77 42.89 12.54
N ARG A 75 -22.60 42.80 11.49
CA ARG A 75 -23.26 43.94 10.82
C ARG A 75 -24.78 43.84 10.90
#